data_AF-A0A8T3WIN7-F1
#
_entry.id   AF-A0A8T3WIN7-F1
#
_cell.length_a   1.000
_cell.length_b   1.000
_cell.length_c   1.000
_cell.angle_alpha   90.00
_cell.angle_beta   90.00
_cell.angle_gamma   90.00
#
_symmetry.space_group_name_H-M   'P 1'
#
loop_
_entity.id
_entity.type
_entity.pdbx_description
1 polymer ?
#
loop_
_entity_poly.entity_id
_entity_poly.type
_entity_poly.pdbx_seq_one_letter_code
_entity_poly.pdbx_strand_id
1 'polypeptide(L)'
;MAFITQSTGYWLLAIYGTLMIVITYFFARWKKYKSIQGFLVAERNVNWWLGATSIAASWIWAPALFISVQMAYQKGLPGIFWFTFPNIIALFIYIWLAPKIRERLPYGYTLPQYIKYRLQSERVHRIYLFPYFF
;
A
#
# COMPACT_ATOMS: atom_id res chain seq x y z
N MET A 1 31.83 10.82 -11.99
CA MET A 1 30.56 10.08 -12.00
C MET A 1 30.21 9.81 -13.46
N ALA A 2 30.18 8.55 -13.89
CA ALA A 2 29.76 8.22 -15.25
C ALA A 2 28.24 8.36 -15.34
N PHE A 3 27.77 9.41 -16.02
CA PHE A 3 26.35 9.60 -16.24
C PHE A 3 25.86 8.61 -17.30
N ILE A 4 24.75 7.95 -17.03
CA ILE A 4 24.10 7.05 -17.99
C ILE A 4 23.67 7.88 -19.21
N THR A 5 24.00 7.41 -20.41
CA THR A 5 23.59 8.06 -21.66
C THR A 5 22.06 8.11 -21.73
N GLN A 6 21.51 9.23 -22.22
CA GLN A 6 20.06 9.44 -22.28
C GLN A 6 19.31 8.30 -23.00
N SER A 7 19.89 7.76 -24.07
CA SER A 7 19.38 6.59 -24.78
C SER A 7 19.28 5.35 -23.88
N THR A 8 20.34 5.04 -23.13
CA THR A 8 20.37 3.92 -22.18
C THR A 8 19.34 4.09 -21.06
N GLY A 9 19.12 5.33 -20.59
CA GLY A 9 18.10 5.64 -19.59
C GLY A 9 16.67 5.36 -20.10
N TYR A 10 16.34 5.79 -21.31
CA TYR A 10 15.04 5.49 -21.92
C TYR A 10 14.84 3.99 -22.16
N TRP A 11 15.88 3.28 -22.61
CA TRP A 11 15.81 1.83 -22.77
C TRP A 11 15.56 1.10 -21.45
N LEU A 12 16.20 1.50 -20.36
CA LEU A 12 15.95 0.94 -19.03
C LEU A 12 14.49 1.12 -18.59
N LEU A 13 13.94 2.32 -18.74
CA LEU A 13 12.55 2.60 -18.40
C LEU A 13 11.56 1.81 -19.27
N ALA A 14 11.83 1.74 -20.58
CA ALA A 14 10.99 0.99 -21.52
C ALA A 14 10.99 -0.51 -21.23
N ILE A 15 12.17 -1.09 -20.96
CA ILE A 15 12.30 -2.51 -20.61
C ILE A 15 11.60 -2.79 -19.28
N TYR A 16 11.84 -1.97 -18.26
CA TYR A 16 11.20 -2.13 -16.95
C TYR A 16 9.67 -2.05 -17.05
N GLY A 17 9.14 -1.03 -17.74
CA GLY A 17 7.70 -0.85 -17.94
C GLY A 17 7.08 -2.03 -18.70
N THR A 18 7.72 -2.46 -19.79
CA THR A 18 7.25 -3.62 -20.57
C THR A 18 7.25 -4.89 -19.74
N LEU A 19 8.32 -5.14 -18.98
CA LEU A 19 8.43 -6.31 -18.11
C LEU A 19 7.36 -6.31 -17.02
N MET A 20 7.09 -5.17 -16.38
CA MET A 20 6.02 -5.03 -15.38
C MET A 20 4.64 -5.29 -15.98
N ILE A 21 4.37 -4.79 -17.19
CA ILE A 21 3.11 -5.05 -17.91
C ILE A 21 2.96 -6.54 -18.21
N VAL A 22 4.00 -7.18 -18.73
CA VAL A 22 3.99 -8.61 -19.07
C VAL A 22 3.75 -9.47 -17.83
N ILE A 23 4.47 -9.20 -16.74
CA ILE A 23 4.26 -9.90 -15.46
C ILE A 23 2.82 -9.70 -14.99
N THR A 24 2.34 -8.46 -14.96
CA THR A 24 0.97 -8.15 -14.51
C THR A 24 -0.07 -8.87 -15.36
N TYR A 25 0.12 -8.92 -16.68
CA TYR A 25 -0.77 -9.62 -17.61
C TYR A 25 -0.81 -11.13 -17.33
N PHE A 26 0.35 -11.78 -17.15
CA PHE A 26 0.41 -13.19 -16.81
C PHE A 26 -0.25 -13.50 -15.47
N PHE A 27 0.05 -12.72 -14.42
CA PHE A 27 -0.56 -12.91 -13.09
C PHE A 27 -2.08 -12.70 -13.11
N ALA A 28 -2.56 -11.68 -13.82
CA ALA A 28 -4.00 -11.40 -13.96
C ALA A 28 -4.74 -12.53 -14.68
N ARG A 29 -4.10 -13.19 -15.65
CA ARG A 29 -4.71 -14.29 -16.42
C ARG A 29 -4.60 -15.63 -15.71
N TRP A 30 -3.57 -15.84 -14.90
CA TRP A 30 -3.36 -17.07 -14.14
C TRP A 30 -4.38 -17.24 -13.02
N LYS A 31 -4.66 -16.18 -12.25
CA LYS A 31 -5.67 -16.22 -11.18
C LYS A 31 -6.98 -15.57 -11.62
N LYS A 32 -7.78 -16.28 -12.40
CA LYS A 32 -9.16 -15.86 -12.73
C LYS A 32 -10.07 -15.98 -11.50
N TYR A 33 -10.02 -15.00 -10.61
CA TYR A 33 -11.06 -14.85 -9.59
C TYR A 33 -12.38 -14.47 -10.27
N LYS A 34 -13.34 -15.40 -10.28
CA LYS A 34 -14.66 -15.19 -10.92
C LYS A 34 -15.64 -14.42 -10.03
N SER A 35 -15.33 -14.24 -8.75
CA SER A 35 -16.18 -13.58 -7.76
C SER A 35 -15.63 -12.21 -7.36
N ILE A 36 -16.53 -11.24 -7.11
CA ILE A 36 -16.18 -9.91 -6.60
C ILE A 36 -15.42 -10.02 -5.26
N GLN A 37 -15.80 -10.97 -4.42
CA GLN A 37 -15.14 -11.22 -3.13
C GLN A 37 -13.71 -11.76 -3.30
N GLY A 38 -13.48 -12.61 -4.29
CA GLY A 38 -12.13 -13.08 -4.65
C GLY A 38 -11.25 -11.94 -5.15
N PHE A 39 -11.80 -11.02 -5.93
CA PHE A 39 -11.05 -9.86 -6.42
C PHE A 39 -10.75 -8.82 -5.33
N LEU A 40 -11.75 -8.47 -4.51
CA LEU A 40 -11.60 -7.39 -3.51
C LEU A 40 -10.95 -7.84 -2.20
N VAL A 41 -11.13 -9.11 -1.79
CA VAL A 41 -10.73 -9.58 -0.45
C VAL A 41 -10.01 -10.94 -0.52
N ALA A 42 -9.66 -11.43 -1.71
CA ALA A 42 -8.99 -12.74 -1.88
C ALA A 42 -9.68 -13.88 -1.11
N GLU A 43 -11.03 -13.88 -1.12
CA GLU A 43 -11.87 -14.86 -0.40
C GLU A 43 -11.59 -14.93 1.12
N ARG A 44 -10.98 -13.89 1.69
CA ARG A 44 -10.52 -13.84 3.09
C ARG A 44 -9.54 -14.98 3.45
N ASN A 45 -8.93 -15.62 2.45
CA ASN A 45 -8.01 -16.73 2.61
C ASN A 45 -6.59 -16.32 2.23
N VAL A 46 -6.03 -15.39 3.02
CA VAL A 46 -4.65 -14.89 2.85
C VAL A 46 -3.84 -15.30 4.05
N ASN A 47 -2.72 -15.99 3.81
CA ASN A 47 -1.78 -16.34 4.86
C ASN A 47 -1.20 -15.07 5.50
N TRP A 48 -1.01 -15.08 6.82
CA TRP A 48 -0.43 -13.97 7.59
C TRP A 48 0.85 -13.42 6.96
N TRP A 49 1.76 -14.30 6.53
CA TRP A 49 3.01 -13.89 5.89
C TRP A 49 2.78 -13.10 4.61
N LEU A 50 1.94 -13.61 3.71
CA LEU A 50 1.64 -12.93 2.45
C LEU A 50 0.92 -11.60 2.69
N GLY A 51 0.01 -11.57 3.67
CA GLY A 51 -0.69 -10.35 4.09
C GLY A 51 0.27 -9.29 4.65
N ALA A 52 1.16 -9.69 5.57
CA ALA A 52 2.14 -8.80 6.19
C ALA A 52 3.12 -8.23 5.15
N THR A 53 3.67 -9.08 4.27
CA THR A 53 4.55 -8.62 3.18
C THR A 53 3.83 -7.70 2.21
N SER A 54 2.56 -7.98 1.88
CA SER A 54 1.77 -7.09 1.02
C SER A 54 1.55 -5.71 1.66
N ILE A 55 1.27 -5.65 2.97
CA ILE A 55 1.10 -4.38 3.68
C ILE A 55 2.43 -3.61 3.70
N ALA A 56 3.54 -4.29 3.99
CA ALA A 56 4.87 -3.69 3.99
C ALA A 56 5.24 -3.14 2.59
N ALA A 57 4.96 -3.90 1.53
CA ALA A 57 5.21 -3.47 0.16
C ALA A 57 4.40 -2.22 -0.22
N SER A 58 3.11 -2.16 0.16
CA SER A 58 2.26 -0.98 -0.08
C SER A 58 2.71 0.27 0.67
N TRP A 59 3.45 0.11 1.77
CA TRP A 59 3.97 1.24 2.55
C TRP A 59 5.23 1.87 1.94
N ILE A 60 6.06 1.07 1.25
CA ILE A 60 7.32 1.52 0.66
C ILE A 60 7.03 2.12 -0.73
N TRP A 61 6.59 3.37 -0.73
CA TRP A 61 6.38 4.17 -1.94
C TRP A 61 7.51 5.18 -2.16
N ALA A 62 7.58 5.76 -3.37
CA ALA A 62 8.73 6.55 -3.82
C ALA A 62 9.11 7.72 -2.86
N PRO A 63 8.18 8.53 -2.33
CA PRO A 63 8.51 9.55 -1.34
C PRO A 63 9.13 8.99 -0.05
N ALA A 64 8.69 7.83 0.43
CA ALA A 64 9.30 7.22 1.61
C ALA A 64 10.78 6.88 1.36
N LEU A 65 11.11 6.39 0.16
CA LEU A 65 12.50 6.14 -0.25
C LEU A 65 13.30 7.43 -0.39
N PHE A 66 12.76 8.44 -1.09
CA PHE A 66 13.49 9.70 -1.30
C PHE A 66 13.70 10.49 0.00
N ILE A 67 12.67 10.61 0.84
CA ILE A 67 12.75 11.35 2.10
C ILE A 67 13.68 10.65 3.09
N SER A 68 13.64 9.32 3.19
CA SER A 68 14.55 8.58 4.07
C SER A 68 16.01 8.76 3.68
N VAL A 69 16.33 8.68 2.38
CA VAL A 69 17.68 8.90 1.86
C VAL A 69 18.10 10.37 2.06
N GLN A 70 17.22 11.33 1.81
CA GLN A 70 17.50 12.74 2.03
C GLN A 70 17.81 13.03 3.49
N MET A 71 17.03 12.48 4.42
CA MET A 71 17.24 12.65 5.87
C MET A 71 18.53 11.97 6.32
N ALA A 72 18.88 10.81 5.76
CA ALA A 72 20.17 10.16 5.99
C ALA A 72 21.34 11.04 5.53
N TYR A 73 21.21 11.64 4.35
CA TYR A 73 22.25 12.49 3.77
C TYR A 73 22.46 13.78 4.58
N GLN A 74 21.37 14.43 4.99
CA GLN A 74 21.44 15.72 5.67
C GLN A 74 21.75 15.61 7.17
N LYS A 75 21.20 14.59 7.85
CA LYS A 75 21.22 14.48 9.31
C LYS A 75 21.89 13.20 9.81
N GLY A 76 22.46 12.38 8.93
CA GLY A 76 23.10 11.11 9.28
C GLY A 76 22.12 10.09 9.86
N LEU A 77 22.64 9.22 10.73
CA LEU A 77 21.87 8.16 11.40
C LEU A 77 20.68 8.70 12.23
N PRO A 78 20.79 9.84 12.94
CA PRO A 78 19.65 10.45 13.64
C PRO A 78 18.48 10.81 12.70
N GLY A 79 18.77 11.25 11.46
CA GLY A 79 17.75 11.61 10.48
C GLY A 79 16.87 10.43 10.08
N ILE A 80 17.50 9.27 9.83
CA ILE A 80 16.77 8.03 9.54
C ILE A 80 15.99 7.59 10.78
N PHE A 81 16.58 7.62 11.97
CA PHE A 81 15.90 7.19 13.19
C PHE A 81 14.61 7.97 13.43
N TRP A 82 14.65 9.29 13.35
CA TRP A 82 13.47 10.14 13.53
C TRP A 82 12.45 10.01 12.39
N PHE A 83 12.86 9.53 11.21
CA PHE A 83 11.94 9.15 10.14
C PHE A 83 11.28 7.79 10.41
N THR A 84 12.04 6.77 10.80
CA THR A 84 11.53 5.39 10.96
C THR A 84 10.72 5.19 12.23
N PHE A 85 11.12 5.83 13.33
CA PHE A 85 10.50 5.65 14.65
C PHE A 85 8.99 5.95 14.68
N PRO A 86 8.50 7.13 14.22
CA PRO A 86 7.07 7.41 14.21
C PRO A 86 6.28 6.47 13.29
N ASN A 87 6.89 6.03 12.18
CA ASN A 87 6.26 5.08 11.25
C ASN A 87 6.07 3.70 11.89
N ILE A 88 7.04 3.23 12.68
CA ILE A 88 6.92 1.99 13.46
C ILE A 88 5.78 2.09 14.47
N ILE A 89 5.66 3.22 15.18
CA ILE A 89 4.56 3.45 16.13
C ILE A 89 3.20 3.40 15.43
N ALA A 90 3.07 4.00 14.25
CA ALA A 90 1.84 3.96 13.47
C ALA A 90 1.42 2.51 13.14
N LEU A 91 2.38 1.64 12.79
CA LEU A 91 2.13 0.22 12.57
C LEU A 91 1.67 -0.49 13.84
N PHE A 92 2.28 -0.21 15.00
CA PHE A 92 1.86 -0.78 16.28
C PHE A 92 0.42 -0.41 16.64
N ILE A 93 0.00 0.83 16.40
CA ILE A 93 -1.38 1.26 16.62
C ILE A 93 -2.32 0.46 15.70
N TYR A 94 -1.93 0.24 14.44
CA TYR A 94 -2.72 -0.54 13.48
C TYR A 94 -2.86 -2.01 13.87
N ILE A 95 -1.84 -2.62 14.47
CA ILE A 95 -1.91 -4.00 14.96
C ILE A 95 -3.04 -4.18 15.99
N TRP A 96 -3.28 -3.17 16.85
CA TRP A 96 -4.38 -3.22 17.80
C TRP A 96 -5.74 -2.86 17.18
N LEU A 97 -5.76 -1.87 16.28
CA LEU A 97 -7.00 -1.35 15.72
C LEU A 97 -7.60 -2.28 14.64
N ALA A 98 -6.77 -2.88 13.80
CA ALA A 98 -7.23 -3.67 12.65
C ALA A 98 -8.05 -4.91 13.04
N PRO A 99 -7.65 -5.73 14.03
CA PRO A 99 -8.47 -6.85 14.51
C PRO A 99 -9.83 -6.38 15.04
N LYS A 100 -9.85 -5.30 15.82
CA LYS A 100 -11.08 -4.75 16.42
C LYS A 100 -12.07 -4.26 15.37
N ILE A 101 -11.58 -3.62 14.29
CA ILE A 101 -12.42 -3.25 13.15
C ILE A 101 -12.99 -4.50 12.48
N ARG A 102 -12.16 -5.55 12.33
CA ARG A 102 -12.56 -6.79 11.67
C ARG A 102 -13.60 -7.60 12.46
N GLU A 103 -13.53 -7.60 13.78
CA GLU A 103 -14.54 -8.17 14.67
C GLU A 103 -15.89 -7.47 14.52
N ARG A 104 -15.89 -6.14 14.39
CA ARG A 104 -17.11 -5.31 14.30
C ARG A 104 -17.76 -5.34 12.92
N LEU A 105 -16.97 -5.50 11.86
CA LEU A 105 -17.46 -5.56 10.47
C LEU A 105 -16.75 -6.68 9.67
N PRO A 106 -17.05 -7.96 9.95
CA PRO A 106 -16.36 -9.10 9.33
C PRO A 106 -16.58 -9.19 7.80
N TYR A 107 -17.73 -8.70 7.34
CA TYR A 107 -18.11 -8.68 5.92
C TYR A 107 -17.84 -7.34 5.21
N GLY A 108 -17.18 -6.39 5.87
CA GLY A 108 -16.81 -5.10 5.28
C GLY A 108 -15.69 -5.22 4.24
N TYR A 109 -15.70 -4.30 3.29
CA TYR A 109 -14.70 -4.19 2.22
C TYR A 109 -13.75 -3.01 2.39
N THR A 110 -14.21 -1.88 2.94
CA THR A 110 -13.42 -0.64 2.99
C THR A 110 -13.50 0.05 4.36
N LEU A 111 -12.47 0.84 4.69
CA LEU A 111 -12.47 1.64 5.91
C LEU A 111 -13.59 2.70 5.94
N PRO A 112 -13.91 3.43 4.85
CA PRO A 112 -15.07 4.32 4.81
C PRO A 112 -16.40 3.61 5.09
N GLN A 113 -16.54 2.34 4.69
CA GLN A 113 -17.73 1.54 5.01
C GLN A 113 -17.82 1.26 6.52
N TYR A 114 -16.70 0.98 7.19
CA TYR A 114 -16.66 0.86 8.64
C TYR A 114 -17.05 2.18 9.34
N ILE A 115 -16.56 3.32 8.84
CA ILE A 115 -16.92 4.64 9.39
C ILE A 115 -18.42 4.90 9.25
N LYS A 116 -19.01 4.57 8.09
CA LYS A 116 -20.45 4.63 7.88
C LYS A 116 -21.21 3.74 8.87
N TYR A 117 -20.75 2.50 9.08
CA TYR A 117 -21.34 1.57 10.04
C TYR A 117 -21.29 2.11 11.48
N ARG A 118 -20.16 2.71 11.88
CA ARG A 118 -19.92 3.21 13.23
C ARG A 118 -20.63 4.54 13.53
N LEU A 119 -20.71 5.44 12.56
CA LEU A 119 -21.28 6.79 12.73
C LEU A 119 -22.70 6.92 12.18
N GLN A 120 -23.21 5.91 11.46
CA GLN A 120 -24.52 5.90 10.80
C GLN A 120 -24.82 7.17 9.98
N SER A 121 -23.78 7.79 9.40
CA SER A 121 -23.88 9.05 8.68
C SER A 121 -23.35 8.94 7.25
N GLU A 122 -24.23 9.15 6.26
CA GLU A 122 -23.87 9.20 4.84
C GLU A 122 -22.98 10.40 4.50
N ARG A 123 -23.18 11.52 5.20
CA ARG A 123 -22.38 12.75 4.96
C ARG A 123 -20.91 12.50 5.32
N VAL A 124 -20.67 11.87 6.47
CA VAL A 124 -19.31 11.53 6.90
C VAL A 124 -18.69 10.50 5.97
N HIS A 125 -19.46 9.47 5.56
CA HIS A 125 -18.98 8.49 4.59
C HIS A 125 -18.48 9.13 3.29
N ARG A 126 -19.24 10.08 2.71
CA ARG A 126 -18.83 10.80 1.50
C ARG A 126 -17.56 11.63 1.69
N ILE A 127 -17.39 12.28 2.84
CA ILE A 127 -16.17 13.03 3.16
C ILE A 127 -14.97 12.09 3.18
N TYR A 128 -15.10 10.90 3.80
CA TYR A 128 -14.02 9.91 3.83
C TYR A 128 -13.76 9.24 2.47
N LEU A 129 -14.71 9.28 1.53
CA LEU A 129 -14.50 8.80 0.17
C LEU A 129 -13.79 9.84 -0.72
N PHE A 130 -13.91 11.14 -0.40
CA PHE A 130 -13.35 12.22 -1.22
C PHE A 130 -11.86 12.05 -1.59
N PRO A 131 -10.95 11.64 -0.68
CA PRO A 131 -9.55 11.43 -1.03
C PRO A 131 -9.28 10.32 -2.05
N TYR A 132 -10.23 9.40 -2.25
CA TYR A 132 -10.10 8.28 -3.19
C TYR A 132 -10.63 8.60 -4.60
N PHE A 133 -11.18 9.80 -4.81
CA PHE A 133 -11.67 10.28 -6.11
C PHE A 133 -10.67 11.18 -6.85
N PHE A 134 -9.50 11.44 -6.26
CA PHE A 134 -8.40 12.17 -6.88
C PHE A 134 -7.45 11.22 -7.62
#